data_AF-A0A497TS58-F1
#
_entry.id   AF-A0A497TS58-F1
#
_cell.length_a   1.000
_cell.length_b   1.000
_cell.length_c   1.000
_cell.angle_alpha   90.00
_cell.angle_beta   90.00
_cell.angle_gamma   90.00
#
_symmetry.space_group_name_H-M   'P 1'
#
loop_
_entity.id
_entity.type
_entity.pdbx_description
1 polymer ?
#
loop_
_entity_poly.entity_id
_entity_poly.type
_entity_poly.pdbx_seq_one_letter_code
_entity_poly.pdbx_strand_id
1 'polypeptide(L)'
;MGQDDLLLTANWLFTLGTAAWLSWLFIRQRYMFIKPSVLLIAFTHLFFQWPCTLLWAEISQQLPNATILFLIVHLYTVVTLTLTMFIMRKEARQTWQMVTTSPAIGWQEARRAIILLSAIAALLLTIYFIYVPPRSTGLYAILFDPASAKMAREHSLKLLTNPLPKYAYFLMLSAVIPLLAAQASLVIADNIRRPLLVMAIGVSSLLLHWDHLKARLASILLQTPLNLTHKPIHRL
;
A
#
# COMPACT_ATOMS: atom_id res chain seq x y z
N MET A 1 -2.06 -33.86 -0.67
CA MET A 1 -2.13 -32.39 -0.74
C MET A 1 -3.45 -32.03 -1.36
N GLY A 2 -4.27 -31.25 -0.65
CA GLY A 2 -5.51 -30.73 -1.21
C GLY A 2 -5.21 -29.73 -2.34
N GLN A 3 -6.20 -29.46 -3.18
CA GLN A 3 -6.11 -28.39 -4.19
C GLN A 3 -5.74 -27.04 -3.55
N ASP A 4 -6.24 -26.78 -2.34
CA ASP A 4 -5.96 -25.55 -1.60
C ASP A 4 -4.50 -25.42 -1.16
N ASP A 5 -3.85 -26.52 -0.77
CA ASP A 5 -2.43 -26.54 -0.39
C ASP A 5 -1.54 -26.22 -1.60
N LEU A 6 -1.92 -26.73 -2.77
CA LEU A 6 -1.21 -26.46 -4.03
C LEU A 6 -1.33 -24.98 -4.41
N LEU A 7 -2.52 -24.40 -4.30
CA LEU A 7 -2.74 -22.98 -4.59
C LEU A 7 -2.03 -22.06 -3.58
N LEU A 8 -2.03 -22.42 -2.29
CA LEU A 8 -1.28 -21.69 -1.27
C LEU A 8 0.22 -21.68 -1.58
N THR A 9 0.77 -22.84 -1.93
CA THR A 9 2.19 -22.96 -2.31
C THR A 9 2.49 -22.13 -3.55
N ALA A 10 1.60 -22.17 -4.55
CA ALA A 10 1.72 -21.36 -5.75
C ALA A 10 1.68 -19.85 -5.43
N ASN A 11 0.78 -19.39 -4.56
CA ASN A 11 0.70 -18.00 -4.11
C ASN A 11 2.05 -17.51 -3.58
N TRP A 12 2.66 -18.28 -2.67
CA TRP A 12 3.96 -17.96 -2.10
C TRP A 12 5.06 -17.90 -3.16
N LEU A 13 5.12 -18.89 -4.06
CA LEU A 13 6.12 -18.91 -5.13
C LEU A 13 5.99 -17.68 -6.06
N PHE A 14 4.77 -17.34 -6.49
CA PHE A 14 4.53 -16.18 -7.34
C PHE A 14 4.83 -14.85 -6.64
N THR A 15 4.42 -14.71 -5.38
CA THR A 15 4.66 -13.50 -4.58
C THR A 15 6.15 -13.30 -4.34
N LEU A 16 6.87 -14.32 -3.85
CA LEU A 16 8.32 -14.24 -3.62
C LEU A 16 9.09 -14.06 -4.93
N GLY A 17 8.70 -14.74 -6.00
CA GLY A 17 9.29 -14.57 -7.33
C GLY A 17 9.13 -13.15 -7.87
N THR A 18 7.93 -12.56 -7.71
CA THR A 18 7.67 -11.17 -8.11
C THR A 18 8.48 -10.18 -7.26
N ALA A 19 8.57 -10.41 -5.94
CA ALA A 19 9.37 -9.58 -5.04
C ALA A 19 10.86 -9.62 -5.41
N ALA A 20 11.40 -10.81 -5.70
CA ALA A 20 12.77 -10.99 -6.15
C ALA A 20 13.03 -10.28 -7.49
N TRP A 21 12.09 -10.40 -8.44
CA TRP A 21 12.22 -9.75 -9.76
C TRP A 21 12.16 -8.22 -9.65
N LEU A 22 11.21 -7.66 -8.89
CA LEU A 22 11.15 -6.22 -8.63
C LEU A 22 12.40 -5.71 -7.92
N SER A 23 12.94 -6.47 -6.96
CA SER A 23 14.18 -6.14 -6.28
C SER A 23 15.38 -6.14 -7.24
N TRP A 24 15.46 -7.14 -8.12
CA TRP A 24 16.47 -7.20 -9.16
C TRP A 24 16.38 -5.99 -10.12
N LEU A 25 15.16 -5.60 -10.54
CA LEU A 25 14.95 -4.40 -11.35
C LEU A 25 15.39 -3.13 -10.62
N PHE A 26 15.08 -3.02 -9.33
CA PHE A 26 15.48 -1.87 -8.54
C PHE A 26 17.01 -1.77 -8.40
N ILE A 27 17.70 -2.90 -8.30
CA ILE A 27 19.17 -2.92 -8.17
C ILE A 27 19.84 -2.68 -9.52
N ARG A 28 19.41 -3.37 -10.59
CA ARG A 28 20.10 -3.41 -11.88
C ARG A 28 19.58 -2.40 -12.91
N GLN A 29 18.32 -1.99 -12.82
CA GLN A 29 17.61 -1.22 -13.84
C GLN A 29 16.71 -0.13 -13.24
N ARG A 30 17.25 0.68 -12.32
CA ARG A 30 16.52 1.76 -11.60
C ARG A 30 15.67 2.65 -12.52
N TYR A 31 16.18 2.94 -13.72
CA TYR A 31 15.47 3.76 -14.71
C TYR A 31 14.09 3.21 -15.11
N MET A 32 13.83 1.91 -14.90
CA MET A 32 12.52 1.31 -15.18
C MET A 32 11.43 1.81 -14.24
N PHE A 33 11.77 2.26 -13.02
CA PHE A 33 10.82 2.76 -12.04
C PHE A 33 10.23 4.13 -12.39
N ILE A 34 10.76 4.80 -13.42
CA ILE A 34 10.12 6.00 -13.98
C ILE A 34 8.84 5.67 -14.76
N LYS A 35 8.69 4.41 -15.19
CA LYS A 35 7.53 3.96 -15.95
C LYS A 35 6.33 3.79 -15.00
N PRO A 36 5.19 4.43 -15.28
CA PRO A 36 3.97 4.25 -14.47
C PRO A 36 3.55 2.78 -14.34
N SER A 37 3.80 1.95 -15.36
CA SER A 37 3.47 0.53 -15.31
C SER A 37 4.27 -0.24 -14.26
N VAL A 38 5.56 0.06 -14.06
CA VAL A 38 6.37 -0.59 -13.01
C VAL A 38 5.87 -0.19 -11.62
N LEU A 39 5.51 1.07 -11.44
CA LEU A 39 4.91 1.56 -10.19
C LEU A 39 3.56 0.87 -9.93
N LEU A 40 2.73 0.70 -10.95
CA LEU A 40 1.46 -0.03 -10.85
C LEU A 40 1.67 -1.50 -10.49
N ILE A 41 2.68 -2.16 -11.06
CA ILE A 41 3.05 -3.55 -10.70
C ILE A 41 3.50 -3.61 -9.24
N ALA A 42 4.40 -2.71 -8.81
CA ALA A 42 4.87 -2.69 -7.43
C ALA A 42 3.72 -2.42 -6.44
N PHE A 43 2.79 -1.53 -6.80
CA PHE A 43 1.56 -1.28 -6.05
C PHE A 43 0.68 -2.53 -5.99
N THR A 44 0.43 -3.18 -7.13
CA THR A 44 -0.38 -4.39 -7.19
C THR A 44 0.25 -5.52 -6.36
N HIS A 45 1.57 -5.65 -6.42
CA HIS A 45 2.32 -6.61 -5.64
C HIS A 45 2.12 -6.38 -4.13
N LEU A 46 2.30 -5.14 -3.67
CA LEU A 46 2.21 -4.79 -2.25
C LEU A 46 0.77 -4.87 -1.71
N PHE A 47 -0.21 -4.36 -2.45
CA PHE A 47 -1.59 -4.22 -1.96
C PHE A 47 -2.51 -5.39 -2.33
N PHE A 48 -2.15 -6.24 -3.28
CA PHE A 48 -2.99 -7.37 -3.69
C PHE A 48 -2.28 -8.72 -3.55
N GLN A 49 -1.10 -8.93 -4.15
CA GLN A 49 -0.42 -10.24 -4.06
C GLN A 49 -0.06 -10.61 -2.62
N TRP A 50 0.51 -9.69 -1.84
CA TRP A 50 0.86 -9.95 -0.45
C TRP A 50 -0.37 -10.28 0.41
N PRO A 51 -1.42 -9.44 0.46
CA PRO A 51 -2.64 -9.79 1.20
C PRO A 51 -3.30 -11.09 0.72
N CYS A 52 -3.35 -11.34 -0.58
CA CYS A 52 -3.89 -12.58 -1.15
C CYS A 52 -3.13 -13.82 -0.66
N THR A 53 -1.80 -13.71 -0.55
CA THR A 53 -0.93 -14.80 -0.07
C THR A 53 -1.06 -15.00 1.45
N LEU A 54 -1.07 -13.90 2.21
CA LEU A 54 -1.10 -13.95 3.68
C LEU A 54 -2.47 -14.35 4.23
N LEU A 55 -3.55 -13.93 3.58
CA LEU A 55 -4.94 -14.17 3.99
C LEU A 55 -5.62 -15.23 3.12
N TRP A 56 -4.85 -16.13 2.52
CA TRP A 56 -5.37 -17.10 1.57
C TRP A 56 -6.44 -18.00 2.18
N ALA A 57 -6.29 -18.41 3.44
CA ALA A 57 -7.22 -19.32 4.12
C ALA A 57 -8.61 -18.68 4.31
N GLU A 58 -8.67 -17.39 4.64
CA GLU A 58 -9.91 -16.64 4.79
C GLU A 58 -10.54 -16.35 3.44
N ILE A 59 -9.72 -15.97 2.46
CA ILE A 59 -10.15 -15.64 1.10
C ILE A 59 -10.73 -16.87 0.41
N SER A 60 -10.10 -18.05 0.56
CA SER A 60 -10.54 -19.28 -0.10
C SER A 60 -11.87 -19.79 0.44
N GLN A 61 -12.17 -19.53 1.72
CA GLN A 61 -13.45 -19.89 2.34
C GLN A 61 -14.59 -18.93 1.98
N GLN A 62 -14.27 -17.65 1.73
CA GLN A 62 -15.27 -16.62 1.44
C GLN A 62 -15.61 -16.51 -0.05
N LEU A 63 -14.70 -16.88 -0.94
CA LEU A 63 -14.90 -16.74 -2.38
C LEU A 63 -15.40 -18.04 -3.02
N PRO A 64 -16.41 -17.97 -3.90
CA PRO A 64 -16.90 -19.15 -4.61
C PRO A 64 -15.86 -19.73 -5.58
N ASN A 65 -14.88 -18.94 -6.01
CA ASN A 65 -13.80 -19.40 -6.89
C ASN A 65 -12.48 -18.67 -6.60
N ALA A 66 -11.75 -19.16 -5.60
CA ALA A 66 -10.44 -18.62 -5.22
C ALA A 66 -9.39 -18.73 -6.34
N THR A 67 -9.51 -19.73 -7.23
CA THR A 67 -8.61 -19.93 -8.37
C THR A 67 -8.66 -18.77 -9.37
N ILE A 68 -9.84 -18.18 -9.61
CA ILE A 68 -9.95 -17.02 -10.49
C ILE A 68 -9.24 -15.80 -9.88
N LEU A 69 -9.40 -15.56 -8.57
CA LEU A 69 -8.70 -14.47 -7.90
C LEU A 69 -7.18 -14.67 -7.98
N PHE A 70 -6.71 -15.90 -7.73
CA PHE A 70 -5.30 -16.27 -7.88
C PHE A 70 -4.77 -15.90 -9.27
N LEU A 71 -5.47 -16.33 -10.33
CA LEU A 71 -5.07 -16.02 -11.70
C LEU A 71 -5.05 -14.52 -11.96
N ILE A 72 -6.11 -13.79 -11.59
CA ILE A 72 -6.18 -12.35 -11.82
C ILE A 72 -5.05 -11.62 -11.09
N VAL A 73 -4.76 -11.94 -9.83
CA VAL A 73 -3.77 -11.19 -9.05
C VAL A 73 -2.34 -11.56 -9.46
N HIS A 74 -2.03 -12.86 -9.59
CA HIS A 74 -0.66 -13.32 -9.81
C HIS A 74 -0.28 -13.30 -11.29
N LEU A 75 -1.15 -13.80 -12.18
CA LEU A 75 -0.85 -13.84 -13.61
C LEU A 75 -0.77 -12.43 -14.20
N TYR A 76 -1.70 -11.54 -13.84
CA TYR A 76 -1.63 -10.14 -14.26
C TYR A 76 -0.31 -9.49 -13.88
N THR A 77 0.14 -9.68 -12.63
CA THR A 77 1.37 -9.05 -12.13
C THR A 77 2.59 -9.57 -12.88
N VAL A 78 2.71 -10.90 -13.06
CA VAL A 78 3.86 -11.50 -13.77
C VAL A 78 3.84 -11.17 -15.27
N VAL A 79 2.68 -11.23 -15.92
CA VAL A 79 2.56 -10.91 -17.36
C VAL A 79 2.87 -9.44 -17.59
N THR A 80 2.31 -8.54 -16.77
CA THR A 80 2.56 -7.09 -16.91
C THR A 80 4.01 -6.75 -16.62
N LEU A 81 4.63 -7.40 -15.63
CA LEU A 81 6.06 -7.26 -15.34
C LEU A 81 6.91 -7.72 -16.53
N THR A 82 6.60 -8.88 -17.10
CA THR A 82 7.28 -9.41 -18.28
C THR A 82 7.14 -8.46 -19.47
N LEU A 83 5.93 -8.03 -19.82
CA LEU A 83 5.69 -7.11 -20.93
C LEU A 83 6.40 -5.76 -20.74
N THR A 84 6.39 -5.25 -19.51
CA THR A 84 7.02 -3.97 -19.18
C THR A 84 8.53 -3.97 -19.42
N MET A 85 9.20 -5.13 -19.36
CA MET A 85 10.63 -5.29 -19.66
C MET A 85 10.98 -5.02 -21.12
N PHE A 86 10.04 -5.29 -22.03
CA PHE A 86 10.28 -5.19 -23.47
C PHE A 86 9.80 -3.85 -24.03
N ILE A 87 8.70 -3.30 -23.50
CA ILE A 87 8.08 -2.07 -24.01
C ILE A 87 8.87 -0.84 -23.55
N MET A 88 9.04 0.17 -24.42
CA MET A 88 9.52 1.54 -24.08
C MET A 88 10.77 1.64 -23.19
N ARG A 89 11.73 0.72 -23.36
CA ARG A 89 12.95 0.68 -22.52
C ARG A 89 13.89 1.86 -22.79
N LYS A 90 13.95 2.34 -24.04
CA LYS A 90 14.86 3.41 -24.46
C LYS A 90 14.37 4.76 -23.92
N GLU A 91 13.08 5.01 -24.03
CA GLU A 91 12.38 6.21 -23.60
C GLU A 91 12.46 6.37 -22.07
N ALA A 92 12.26 5.27 -21.34
CA ALA A 92 12.43 5.26 -19.88
C ALA A 92 13.87 5.61 -19.47
N ARG A 93 14.87 5.07 -20.18
CA ARG A 93 16.28 5.38 -19.92
C ARG A 93 16.61 6.84 -20.23
N GLN A 94 16.11 7.39 -21.34
CA GLN A 94 16.29 8.79 -21.69
C GLN A 94 15.65 9.72 -20.67
N THR A 95 14.41 9.42 -20.25
CA THR A 95 13.70 10.22 -19.24
C THR A 95 14.43 10.17 -17.90
N TRP A 96 14.90 8.98 -17.50
CA TRP A 96 15.72 8.83 -16.30
C TRP A 96 17.00 9.66 -16.38
N GLN A 97 17.70 9.64 -17.52
CA GLN A 97 18.87 10.48 -17.74
C GLN A 97 18.49 11.96 -17.59
N MET A 98 17.45 12.46 -18.28
CA MET A 98 17.01 13.85 -18.15
C MET A 98 16.72 14.25 -16.69
N VAL A 99 16.04 13.39 -15.93
CA VAL A 99 15.71 13.65 -14.51
C VAL A 99 16.95 13.62 -13.62
N THR A 100 17.88 12.70 -13.87
CA THR A 100 19.09 12.53 -13.03
C THR A 100 20.25 13.42 -13.42
N THR A 101 20.32 13.91 -14.66
CA THR A 101 21.33 14.86 -15.13
C THR A 101 20.87 16.31 -15.01
N SER A 102 19.57 16.55 -14.81
CA SER A 102 19.10 17.88 -14.43
C SER A 102 19.88 18.30 -13.17
N PRO A 103 20.47 19.51 -13.13
CA PRO A 103 21.21 19.96 -11.97
C PRO A 103 20.31 19.75 -10.76
N ALA A 104 20.77 18.89 -9.84
CA ALA A 104 20.01 18.55 -8.66
C ALA A 104 19.50 19.86 -8.07
N ILE A 105 18.18 20.00 -7.94
CA ILE A 105 17.59 21.10 -7.17
C ILE A 105 18.40 21.13 -5.89
N GLY A 106 19.11 22.22 -5.64
CA GLY A 106 20.06 22.26 -4.55
C GLY A 106 19.35 21.85 -3.26
N TRP A 107 20.08 21.18 -2.37
CA TRP A 107 19.54 20.70 -1.10
C TRP A 107 18.79 21.82 -0.36
N GLN A 108 19.24 23.07 -0.52
CA GLN A 108 18.64 24.25 0.08
C GLN A 108 17.26 24.58 -0.51
N GLU A 109 17.09 24.51 -1.82
CA GLU A 109 15.81 24.71 -2.52
C GLU A 109 14.82 23.59 -2.19
N ALA A 110 15.27 22.33 -2.21
CA ALA A 110 14.44 21.20 -1.82
C ALA A 110 13.97 21.32 -0.35
N ARG A 111 14.87 21.69 0.56
CA ARG A 111 14.53 21.94 1.97
C ARG A 111 13.52 23.08 2.13
N ARG A 112 13.68 24.18 1.39
CA ARG A 112 12.71 25.29 1.41
C ARG A 112 11.34 24.85 0.92
N ALA A 113 11.27 24.08 -0.17
CA ALA A 113 10.02 23.53 -0.69
C ALA A 113 9.35 22.60 0.33
N ILE A 114 10.10 21.70 0.97
CA ILE A 114 9.59 20.82 2.03
C ILE A 114 9.02 21.62 3.21
N ILE A 115 9.75 22.63 3.69
CA ILE A 115 9.29 23.48 4.81
C ILE A 115 8.00 24.20 4.43
N LEU A 116 7.95 24.82 3.23
CA LEU A 116 6.77 25.53 2.75
C LEU A 116 5.56 24.59 2.63
N LEU A 117 5.72 23.44 1.98
CA LEU A 117 4.65 22.46 1.82
C LEU A 117 4.20 21.87 3.16
N SER A 118 5.13 21.64 4.10
CA SER A 118 4.80 21.19 5.46
C SER A 118 4.00 22.25 6.21
N ALA A 119 4.36 23.53 6.08
CA ALA A 119 3.63 24.63 6.69
C ALA A 119 2.21 24.76 6.11
N ILE A 120 2.06 24.64 4.79
CA ILE A 120 0.75 24.61 4.12
C ILE A 120 -0.07 23.40 4.62
N ALA A 121 0.52 22.20 4.66
CA ALA A 121 -0.16 21.01 5.17
C ALA A 121 -0.60 21.17 6.63
N ALA A 122 0.26 21.71 7.49
CA ALA A 122 -0.06 21.97 8.90
C ALA A 122 -1.20 23.00 9.05
N LEU A 123 -1.20 24.06 8.24
CA LEU A 123 -2.27 25.05 8.22
C LEU A 123 -3.60 24.43 7.81
N LEU A 124 -3.61 23.65 6.71
CA LEU A 124 -4.82 22.96 6.22
C LEU A 124 -5.33 21.93 7.23
N LEU A 125 -4.42 21.21 7.90
CA LEU A 125 -4.75 20.26 8.95
C LEU A 125 -5.32 20.95 10.19
N THR A 126 -4.80 22.12 10.55
CA THR A 126 -5.33 22.94 11.65
C THR A 126 -6.75 23.40 11.33
N ILE A 127 -6.98 23.90 10.11
CA ILE A 127 -8.33 24.26 9.64
C ILE A 127 -9.25 23.04 9.75
N TYR A 128 -8.81 21.85 9.30
CA TYR A 128 -9.59 20.62 9.40
C TYR A 128 -9.96 20.27 10.85
N PHE A 129 -9.03 20.36 11.80
CA PHE A 129 -9.27 20.04 13.21
C PHE A 129 -10.19 21.03 13.94
N ILE A 130 -10.34 22.25 13.42
CA ILE A 130 -11.35 23.19 13.94
C ILE A 130 -12.77 22.65 13.71
N TYR A 131 -13.00 21.96 12.58
CA TYR A 131 -14.32 21.42 12.22
C TYR A 131 -14.53 19.96 12.63
N VAL A 132 -13.47 19.15 12.64
CA VAL A 132 -13.56 17.71 12.93
C VAL A 132 -12.88 17.42 14.27
N PRO A 133 -13.62 17.00 15.31
CA PRO A 133 -13.04 16.60 16.59
C PRO A 133 -11.99 15.50 16.40
N PRO A 134 -10.85 15.54 17.12
CA PRO A 134 -9.78 14.54 16.99
C PRO A 134 -10.27 13.08 17.11
N ARG A 135 -11.24 12.83 18.01
CA ARG A 135 -11.84 11.51 18.24
C ARG A 135 -12.64 10.97 17.05
N SER A 136 -13.11 11.84 16.16
CA SER A 136 -13.90 11.48 14.98
C SER A 136 -13.04 11.35 13.73
N THR A 137 -11.72 11.47 13.84
CA THR A 137 -10.83 11.36 12.68
C THR A 137 -10.53 9.90 12.33
N GLY A 138 -10.31 9.65 11.04
CA GLY A 138 -9.89 8.33 10.57
C GLY A 138 -8.57 7.86 11.21
N LEU A 139 -7.64 8.77 11.52
CA LEU A 139 -6.38 8.41 12.19
C LEU A 139 -6.62 7.92 13.62
N TYR A 140 -7.46 8.61 14.40
CA TYR A 140 -7.84 8.17 15.74
C TYR A 140 -8.52 6.80 15.68
N ALA A 141 -9.47 6.61 14.76
CA ALA A 141 -10.14 5.33 14.60
C ALA A 141 -9.15 4.21 14.21
N ILE A 142 -8.18 4.45 13.31
CA ILE A 142 -7.16 3.44 12.98
C ILE A 142 -6.37 2.99 14.22
N LEU A 143 -6.03 3.93 15.11
CA LEU A 143 -5.20 3.63 16.30
C LEU A 143 -5.98 3.02 17.46
N PHE A 144 -7.23 3.44 17.68
CA PHE A 144 -8.01 3.06 18.88
C PHE A 144 -9.21 2.15 18.59
N ASP A 145 -9.75 2.17 17.36
CA ASP A 145 -10.89 1.33 16.95
C ASP A 145 -10.85 1.02 15.43
N PRO A 146 -9.95 0.13 14.98
CA PRO A 146 -9.73 -0.13 13.56
C PRO A 146 -10.95 -0.77 12.87
N ALA A 147 -11.91 -1.31 13.64
CA ALA A 147 -13.16 -1.82 13.08
C ALA A 147 -14.06 -0.68 12.56
N SER A 148 -14.08 0.48 13.23
CA SER A 148 -14.85 1.64 12.81
C SER A 148 -14.11 2.59 11.87
N ALA A 149 -12.82 2.37 11.58
CA ALA A 149 -11.97 3.26 10.78
C ALA A 149 -12.59 3.69 9.43
N LYS A 150 -13.25 2.76 8.72
CA LYS A 150 -13.93 3.09 7.46
C LYS A 150 -15.10 4.04 7.68
N MET A 151 -15.97 3.73 8.65
CA MET A 151 -17.11 4.59 8.99
C MET A 151 -16.65 5.95 9.51
N ALA A 152 -15.64 5.99 10.38
CA ALA A 152 -15.08 7.23 10.92
C ALA A 152 -14.57 8.15 9.80
N ARG A 153 -13.90 7.59 8.77
CA ARG A 153 -13.46 8.35 7.59
C ARG A 153 -14.63 8.91 6.78
N GLU A 154 -15.68 8.13 6.58
CA GLU A 154 -16.86 8.60 5.85
C GLU A 154 -17.61 9.69 6.63
N HIS A 155 -17.75 9.51 7.95
CA HIS A 155 -18.38 10.48 8.83
C HIS A 155 -17.57 11.76 8.96
N SER A 156 -16.24 11.70 9.07
CA SER A 156 -15.39 12.88 9.18
C SER A 156 -15.52 13.80 7.97
N LEU A 157 -15.68 13.22 6.77
CA LEU A 157 -15.91 13.98 5.54
C LEU A 157 -17.33 14.59 5.46
N LYS A 158 -18.32 13.93 6.07
CA LYS A 158 -19.71 14.43 6.14
C LYS A 158 -19.87 15.56 7.15
N LEU A 159 -19.04 15.61 8.20
CA LEU A 159 -19.04 16.68 9.19
C LEU A 159 -18.59 18.04 8.62
N LEU A 160 -17.88 18.05 7.50
CA LEU A 160 -17.50 19.26 6.78
C LEU A 160 -18.70 19.78 5.98
N THR A 161 -19.65 20.43 6.66
CA THR A 161 -20.84 21.03 6.04
C THR A 161 -20.48 22.22 5.15
N ASN A 162 -19.46 23.00 5.55
CA ASN A 162 -18.95 24.11 4.77
C ASN A 162 -18.11 23.59 3.58
N PRO A 163 -18.37 24.03 2.34
CA PRO A 163 -17.60 23.60 1.17
C PRO A 163 -16.12 23.99 1.23
N LEU A 164 -15.76 25.11 1.86
CA LEU A 164 -14.40 25.64 1.85
C LEU A 164 -13.39 24.71 2.56
N PRO A 165 -13.60 24.28 3.83
CA PRO A 165 -12.75 23.28 4.47
C PRO A 165 -12.68 21.95 3.71
N LYS A 166 -13.76 21.56 3.04
CA LYS A 166 -13.80 20.35 2.21
C LYS A 166 -12.88 20.48 1.00
N TYR A 167 -12.91 21.60 0.28
CA TYR A 167 -11.96 21.89 -0.80
C TYR A 167 -10.52 21.95 -0.29
N ALA A 168 -10.29 22.59 0.85
CA ALA A 168 -8.99 22.70 1.48
C ALA A 168 -8.39 21.31 1.81
N TYR A 169 -9.22 20.41 2.35
CA TYR A 169 -8.85 19.02 2.60
C TYR A 169 -8.54 18.25 1.31
N PHE A 170 -9.35 18.42 0.26
CA PHE A 170 -9.07 17.78 -1.04
C PHE A 170 -7.77 18.29 -1.68
N LEU A 171 -7.51 19.60 -1.63
CA LEU A 171 -6.27 20.21 -2.10
C LEU A 171 -5.05 19.65 -1.35
N MET A 172 -5.17 19.50 -0.04
CA MET A 172 -4.14 18.88 0.79
C MET A 172 -3.84 17.45 0.30
N LEU A 173 -4.87 16.62 0.13
CA LEU A 173 -4.70 15.22 -0.28
C LEU A 173 -4.24 15.04 -1.72
N SER A 174 -4.71 15.84 -2.65
CA SER A 174 -4.46 15.63 -4.09
C SER A 174 -3.18 16.31 -4.58
N ALA A 175 -2.75 17.40 -3.95
CA ALA A 175 -1.61 18.19 -4.42
C ALA A 175 -0.51 18.32 -3.35
N VAL A 176 -0.83 18.85 -2.17
CA VAL A 176 0.18 19.23 -1.16
C VAL A 176 0.92 18.00 -0.63
N ILE A 177 0.19 16.97 -0.19
CA ILE A 177 0.79 15.77 0.39
C ILE A 177 1.60 14.97 -0.64
N PRO A 178 1.11 14.70 -1.87
CA PRO A 178 1.91 14.05 -2.90
C PRO A 178 3.18 14.82 -3.26
N LEU A 179 3.10 16.15 -3.38
CA LEU A 179 4.26 16.98 -3.69
C LEU A 179 5.27 17.00 -2.54
N LEU A 180 4.79 17.08 -1.29
CA LEU A 180 5.64 16.98 -0.10
C LEU A 180 6.33 15.62 -0.02
N ALA A 181 5.61 14.54 -0.26
CA ALA A 181 6.16 13.19 -0.29
C ALA A 181 7.22 13.03 -1.39
N ALA A 182 6.97 13.56 -2.59
CA ALA A 182 7.93 13.54 -3.69
C ALA A 182 9.22 14.29 -3.32
N GLN A 183 9.11 15.53 -2.81
CA GLN A 183 10.28 16.33 -2.41
C GLN A 183 11.05 15.68 -1.26
N ALA A 184 10.35 15.18 -0.24
CA ALA A 184 10.96 14.44 0.86
C ALA A 184 11.68 13.19 0.36
N SER A 185 11.09 12.44 -0.59
CA SER A 185 11.70 11.23 -1.13
C SER A 185 13.00 11.52 -1.89
N LEU A 186 13.11 12.66 -2.58
CA LEU A 186 14.34 13.07 -3.25
C LEU A 186 15.45 13.37 -2.25
N VAL A 187 15.15 14.16 -1.22
CA VAL A 187 16.08 14.50 -0.13
C VAL A 187 16.52 13.24 0.63
N ILE A 188 15.59 12.32 0.89
CA ILE A 188 15.88 11.04 1.52
C ILE A 188 16.73 10.17 0.59
N ALA A 189 16.45 10.11 -0.71
CA ALA A 189 17.22 9.30 -1.66
C ALA A 189 18.65 9.80 -1.84
N ASP A 190 18.87 11.12 -1.84
CA ASP A 190 20.20 11.72 -1.92
C ASP A 190 21.04 11.42 -0.66
N ASN A 191 20.39 11.40 0.50
CA ASN A 191 21.07 11.16 1.78
C ASN A 191 21.23 9.65 2.10
N ILE A 192 20.24 8.84 1.74
CA ILE A 192 20.24 7.38 1.94
C ILE A 192 20.91 6.71 0.74
N ARG A 193 22.25 6.69 0.75
CA ARG A 193 23.06 5.91 -0.21
C ARG A 193 22.86 4.39 -0.13
N ARG A 194 22.01 3.88 0.77
CA ARG A 194 21.88 2.42 1.03
C ARG A 194 20.47 1.91 0.69
N PRO A 195 20.29 1.17 -0.42
CA PRO A 195 19.00 0.56 -0.78
C PRO A 195 18.48 -0.41 0.30
N LEU A 196 19.37 -0.93 1.14
CA LEU A 196 19.05 -1.74 2.32
C LEU A 196 18.16 -1.03 3.34
N LEU A 197 18.24 0.30 3.50
CA LEU A 197 17.45 1.02 4.49
C LEU A 197 15.99 1.17 4.05
N VAL A 198 15.76 1.42 2.75
CA VAL A 198 14.41 1.46 2.16
C VAL A 198 13.77 0.07 2.21
N MET A 199 14.55 -0.97 1.90
CA MET A 199 14.11 -2.35 2.01
C MET A 199 13.85 -2.74 3.47
N ALA A 200 14.69 -2.30 4.41
CA ALA A 200 14.49 -2.52 5.84
C ALA A 200 13.24 -1.80 6.37
N ILE A 201 12.95 -0.57 5.91
CA ILE A 201 11.72 0.16 6.24
C ILE A 201 10.49 -0.55 5.66
N GLY A 202 10.57 -1.04 4.42
CA GLY A 202 9.50 -1.84 3.81
C GLY A 202 9.27 -3.18 4.52
N VAL A 203 10.33 -3.86 4.93
CA VAL A 203 10.25 -5.11 5.69
C VAL A 203 9.74 -4.86 7.12
N SER A 204 10.19 -3.79 7.79
CA SER A 204 9.72 -3.47 9.13
C SER A 204 8.28 -2.97 9.15
N SER A 205 7.80 -2.26 8.12
CA SER A 205 6.38 -1.93 8.01
C SER A 205 5.51 -3.16 7.75
N LEU A 206 6.00 -4.14 6.97
CA LEU A 206 5.37 -5.46 6.80
C LEU A 206 5.34 -6.26 8.11
N LEU A 207 6.43 -6.26 8.88
CA LEU A 207 6.50 -6.93 10.18
C LEU A 207 5.58 -6.28 11.23
N LEU A 208 5.47 -4.95 11.27
CA LEU A 208 4.55 -4.26 12.16
C LEU A 208 3.08 -4.53 11.80
N HIS A 209 2.77 -4.67 10.50
CA HIS A 209 1.44 -5.10 10.07
C HIS A 209 1.16 -6.57 10.39
N TRP A 210 2.19 -7.41 10.42
CA TRP A 210 2.07 -8.83 10.76
C TRP A 210 1.57 -9.07 12.18
N ASP A 211 2.08 -8.32 13.16
CA ASP A 211 1.64 -8.45 14.55
C ASP A 211 0.19 -7.97 14.74
N HIS A 212 -0.19 -6.89 14.05
CA HIS A 212 -1.58 -6.45 14.01
C HIS A 212 -2.51 -7.45 13.32
N LEU A 213 -2.05 -8.10 12.25
CA LEU A 213 -2.79 -9.15 11.54
C LEU A 213 -3.00 -10.36 12.45
N LYS A 214 -1.96 -10.83 13.14
CA LYS A 214 -2.03 -11.92 14.13
C LYS A 214 -3.02 -11.62 15.24
N ALA A 215 -2.99 -10.42 15.81
CA ALA A 215 -3.92 -10.01 16.85
C ALA A 215 -5.37 -10.05 16.35
N ARG A 216 -5.61 -9.61 15.11
CA ARG A 216 -6.93 -9.67 14.47
C ARG A 216 -7.40 -11.11 14.25
N LEU A 217 -6.54 -11.99 13.76
CA LEU A 217 -6.85 -13.40 13.53
C LEU A 217 -7.14 -14.13 14.85
N ALA A 218 -6.36 -13.88 15.90
CA ALA A 218 -6.61 -14.42 17.24
C ALA A 218 -7.98 -14.00 17.77
N SER A 219 -8.37 -12.73 17.56
CA SER A 219 -9.69 -12.23 17.99
C SER A 219 -10.86 -12.88 17.24
N ILE A 220 -10.72 -13.15 15.93
CA ILE A 220 -11.74 -13.83 15.13
C ILE A 220 -11.91 -15.28 15.58
N LEU A 221 -10.79 -15.99 15.78
CA LEU A 221 -10.81 -17.40 16.22
C LEU A 221 -11.43 -17.57 17.62
N LEU A 222 -11.21 -16.62 18.52
CA LEU A 222 -11.80 -16.61 19.85
C LEU A 222 -13.29 -16.22 19.85
N GLN A 223 -13.75 -15.48 18.82
CA GLN A 223 -15.13 -15.03 18.70
C GLN A 223 -16.05 -15.98 17.91
N THR A 224 -15.51 -17.00 17.24
CA THR A 224 -16.33 -18.10 16.73
C THR A 224 -16.67 -19.06 17.89
N PRO A 225 -17.86 -18.98 18.52
CA PRO A 225 -18.28 -20.05 19.40
C PRO A 225 -18.31 -21.33 18.56
N LEU A 226 -17.56 -22.34 19.00
CA LEU A 226 -17.70 -23.71 18.55
C LEU A 226 -19.12 -24.17 18.92
N ASN A 227 -20.09 -23.75 18.12
CA ASN A 227 -21.46 -24.22 18.21
C ASN A 227 -21.50 -25.59 17.54
N LEU A 228 -20.80 -26.55 18.16
CA LEU A 228 -20.92 -27.98 17.90
C LEU A 228 -22.26 -28.46 18.48
N THR A 229 -23.36 -27.86 18.05
CA THR A 229 -24.69 -28.42 18.28
C THR A 229 -24.81 -29.64 17.39
N HIS A 230 -24.55 -30.80 18.00
CA HIS A 230 -24.89 -32.13 17.52
C HIS A 230 -26.21 -32.10 16.74
N LYS A 231 -26.14 -32.25 15.41
CA LYS A 231 -27.32 -32.58 14.60
C LYS A 231 -27.68 -34.04 14.94
N PRO A 232 -28.84 -34.32 15.55
CA PRO A 232 -29.24 -35.70 15.81
C PRO A 232 -29.43 -36.41 14.47
N ILE A 233 -28.68 -37.50 14.28
CA ILE A 233 -28.84 -38.39 13.12
C ILE A 233 -30.18 -39.11 13.32
N HIS A 234 -31.23 -38.63 12.66
CA HIS A 234 -32.42 -39.43 12.46
C HIS A 234 -32.08 -40.57 11.50
N ARG A 235 -31.96 -41.79 12.05
CA ARG A 235 -31.97 -43.02 11.27
C ARG A 235 -33.39 -43.20 10.71
N LEU A 236 -33.49 -43.30 9.39
CA LEU A 236 -34.60 -43.92 8.67
C LEU A 236 -34.14 -45.29 8.20
#